data_AF-A0A9E0MKE5-F1
#
_entry.id   AF-A0A9E0MKE5-F1
#
_cell.length_a   1.000
_cell.length_b   1.000
_cell.length_c   1.000
_cell.angle_alpha   90.00
_cell.angle_beta   90.00
_cell.angle_gamma   90.00
#
_symmetry.space_group_name_H-M   'P 1'
#
loop_
_entity.id
_entity.type
_entity.pdbx_description
1 polymer ?
#
loop_
_entity_poly.entity_id
_entity_poly.type
_entity_poly.pdbx_seq_one_letter_code
_entity_poly.pdbx_strand_id
1 'polypeptide(L)'
;MPNLLAMSFEGELAPSFDLRCLAPGRTLPDGWGLGYYPGGEPSAVVLKEPAPPQGSIRSQLAKAWEHLEASLLVLHIRAATWGAITDANTQPFCRSWGRRDWLFCHSGSLTQRPPADRGLFEPVGSTDTEQLFCNLLGRFAERGWKSLAEVDLPQLRDWLDVLDDDGGLTVAISDGRDLVVYADRDADGVLHLGAIAPPYERAAIGDDDLVLDLGARGTKSRKGVIVSSTPLAAIDDGGPGALAKVTWTQIPPGALVAIRQGAVVAQHDPPTAIGPRASLVTPAIAARSRATRAHVAPRTYRVRHRTTYRYAKPIERSTHLLRLVPRHDRYQQLLEHEIAISVPGQSVDFDDVFDNRVRRLHLDTPWTELTIEAISTVRVADVEPLGFRALKARSTIPLVWMPWQRQTMAPYLLPPELPESQLDELTEYAMSFVKRNDFDLLDTLLDVNATIFKEYAYRQGSTTVFTTPFEVYANRRGVCQDFTNLFICLARLLGVPARYVCGYVYCGPRATSEAARANAVQSEASHAWVQLYLPEVGWKGFDPTNGILTQTEHVRVAVGRNYLDATPTAGTIYVGGGPETLEVDVRVDDLEP
;
A
#
# COMPACT_ATOMS: atom_id res chain seq x y z
N MET A 1 -1.16 22.52 -15.96
CA MET A 1 -0.53 21.42 -16.70
C MET A 1 -1.58 20.53 -17.33
N PRO A 2 -1.57 20.38 -18.66
CA PRO A 2 -2.41 19.40 -19.32
C PRO A 2 -1.84 18.01 -18.99
N ASN A 3 -2.54 17.26 -18.15
CA ASN A 3 -2.06 15.94 -17.70
C ASN A 3 -2.30 14.88 -18.79
N LEU A 4 -3.30 15.10 -19.65
CA LEU A 4 -3.66 14.23 -20.76
C LEU A 4 -3.87 15.06 -22.04
N LEU A 5 -3.26 14.62 -23.13
CA LEU A 5 -3.46 15.14 -24.48
C LEU A 5 -3.60 13.96 -25.45
N ALA A 6 -4.68 13.90 -26.22
CA ALA A 6 -4.85 12.90 -27.27
C ALA A 6 -5.32 13.59 -28.55
N MET A 7 -4.97 13.07 -29.72
CA MET A 7 -5.36 13.68 -30.99
C MET A 7 -5.59 12.65 -32.07
N SER A 8 -6.53 12.94 -32.97
CA SER A 8 -6.84 12.15 -34.16
C SER A 8 -7.05 13.09 -35.36
N PHE A 9 -6.45 12.76 -36.50
CA PHE A 9 -6.52 13.54 -37.73
C PHE A 9 -6.91 12.68 -38.93
N GLU A 10 -7.47 13.30 -39.98
CA GLU A 10 -7.89 12.62 -41.22
C GLU A 10 -6.74 12.06 -42.06
N GLY A 11 -5.49 12.29 -41.62
CA GLY A 11 -4.26 11.79 -42.22
C GLY A 11 -3.08 12.07 -41.30
N GLU A 12 -1.89 11.71 -41.75
CA GLU A 12 -0.67 11.88 -40.96
C GLU A 12 -0.27 13.35 -40.83
N LEU A 13 0.22 13.68 -39.64
CA LEU A 13 0.85 14.94 -39.31
C LEU A 13 2.16 14.66 -38.58
N ALA A 14 3.12 15.59 -38.70
CA ALA A 14 4.40 15.53 -38.01
C ALA A 14 4.50 16.61 -36.93
N PRO A 15 3.77 16.48 -35.79
CA PRO A 15 3.75 17.49 -34.75
C PRO A 15 5.08 17.61 -34.00
N SER A 16 5.36 18.81 -33.47
CA SER A 16 6.41 19.07 -32.50
C SER A 16 5.82 19.28 -31.11
N PHE A 17 6.40 18.63 -30.10
CA PHE A 17 6.00 18.78 -28.70
C PHE A 17 7.12 19.46 -27.90
N ASP A 18 6.85 20.67 -27.40
CA ASP A 18 7.74 21.42 -26.53
C ASP A 18 7.26 21.35 -25.07
N LEU A 19 7.86 20.46 -24.29
CA LEU A 19 7.53 20.22 -22.87
C LEU A 19 8.13 21.30 -21.98
N ARG A 20 7.51 22.48 -21.95
CA ARG A 20 7.95 23.64 -21.16
C ARG A 20 7.92 23.40 -19.65
N CYS A 21 7.13 22.44 -19.18
CA CYS A 21 7.15 21.97 -17.80
C CYS A 21 8.53 21.43 -17.36
N LEU A 22 9.40 21.06 -18.30
CA LEU A 22 10.78 20.61 -18.05
C LEU A 22 11.82 21.74 -18.13
N ALA A 23 11.37 22.99 -18.32
CA ALA A 23 12.27 24.14 -18.38
C ALA A 23 12.91 24.44 -17.00
N PRO A 24 14.10 25.06 -16.98
CA PRO A 24 14.75 25.45 -15.73
C PRO A 24 13.86 26.32 -14.83
N GLY A 25 13.87 26.03 -13.54
CA GLY A 25 13.11 26.79 -12.53
C GLY A 25 11.63 26.39 -12.39
N ARG A 26 11.16 25.38 -13.12
CA ARG A 26 9.82 24.78 -12.94
C ARG A 26 9.87 23.57 -11.99
N THR A 27 8.74 23.28 -11.35
CA THR A 27 8.55 21.99 -10.66
C THR A 27 8.39 20.90 -11.71
N LEU A 28 9.28 19.92 -11.70
CA LEU A 28 9.31 18.84 -12.68
C LEU A 28 8.16 17.85 -12.42
N PRO A 29 7.52 17.31 -13.47
CA PRO A 29 6.59 16.20 -13.33
C PRO A 29 7.32 14.92 -12.95
N ASP A 30 6.59 13.96 -12.37
CA ASP A 30 7.15 12.65 -12.01
C ASP A 30 7.43 11.78 -13.24
N GLY A 31 6.83 12.10 -14.39
CA GLY A 31 7.18 11.49 -15.66
C GLY A 31 6.39 12.09 -16.81
N TRP A 32 6.78 11.75 -18.04
CA TRP A 32 5.99 12.03 -19.22
C TRP A 32 6.10 10.87 -20.21
N GLY A 33 5.13 10.76 -21.11
CA GLY A 33 5.24 9.86 -22.23
C GLY A 33 4.35 10.24 -23.39
N LEU A 34 4.76 9.78 -24.57
CA LEU A 34 4.15 10.00 -25.86
C LEU A 34 4.04 8.64 -26.56
N GLY A 35 2.82 8.26 -26.90
CA GLY A 35 2.50 7.10 -27.72
C GLY A 35 1.93 7.55 -29.05
N TYR A 36 2.34 6.91 -30.13
CA TYR A 36 1.85 7.21 -31.48
C TYR A 36 1.90 5.99 -32.38
N TYR A 37 1.23 6.07 -33.53
CA TYR A 37 1.14 5.03 -34.54
C TYR A 37 1.81 5.48 -35.84
N PRO A 38 3.08 5.12 -36.08
CA PRO A 38 3.81 5.51 -37.28
C PRO A 38 3.15 4.93 -38.53
N GLY A 39 3.08 5.71 -39.61
CA GLY A 39 2.58 5.21 -40.90
C GLY A 39 1.10 4.79 -40.91
N GLY A 40 0.33 5.16 -39.87
CA GLY A 40 -1.04 4.70 -39.68
C GLY A 40 -1.16 3.19 -39.46
N GLU A 41 -0.06 2.52 -39.15
CA GLU A 41 -0.03 1.09 -38.87
C GLU A 41 -0.66 0.78 -37.50
N PRO A 42 -1.20 -0.43 -37.29
CA PRO A 42 -1.72 -0.86 -35.98
C PRO A 42 -0.61 -1.17 -34.96
N SER A 43 0.61 -0.67 -35.16
CA SER A 43 1.79 -0.89 -34.33
C SER A 43 2.15 0.42 -33.63
N ALA A 44 2.26 0.40 -32.30
CA ALA A 44 2.46 1.61 -31.52
C ALA A 44 3.94 1.78 -31.12
N VAL A 45 4.41 3.02 -31.12
CA VAL A 45 5.70 3.41 -30.53
C VAL A 45 5.42 4.24 -29.28
N VAL A 46 6.07 3.88 -28.16
CA VAL A 46 5.97 4.61 -26.90
C VAL A 46 7.34 5.17 -26.51
N LEU A 47 7.43 6.49 -26.44
CA LEU A 47 8.55 7.22 -25.86
C LEU A 47 8.13 7.75 -24.48
N LYS A 48 8.78 7.32 -23.41
CA LYS A 48 8.48 7.79 -22.06
C LYS A 48 9.73 8.03 -21.26
N GLU A 49 9.61 8.83 -20.20
CA GLU A 49 10.71 9.14 -19.29
C GLU A 49 10.17 9.35 -17.87
N PRO A 50 10.53 8.47 -16.92
CA PRO A 50 10.30 8.72 -15.49
C PRO A 50 11.32 9.73 -14.96
N ALA A 51 10.92 10.59 -14.01
CA ALA A 51 11.77 11.60 -13.37
C ALA A 51 12.66 12.39 -14.37
N PRO A 52 12.07 13.04 -15.38
CA PRO A 52 12.83 13.73 -16.43
C PRO A 52 13.73 14.81 -15.82
N PRO A 53 15.04 14.84 -16.15
CA PRO A 53 15.88 15.95 -15.75
C PRO A 53 15.52 17.23 -16.54
N GLN A 54 15.89 18.39 -16.01
CA GLN A 54 15.80 19.65 -16.74
C GLN A 54 16.60 19.55 -18.06
N GLY A 55 15.98 19.93 -19.17
CA GLY A 55 16.60 19.86 -20.49
C GLY A 55 16.80 18.43 -21.02
N SER A 56 16.01 17.46 -20.56
CA SER A 56 16.05 16.06 -21.01
C SER A 56 16.23 15.91 -22.53
N ILE A 57 17.20 15.07 -22.93
CA ILE A 57 17.44 14.73 -24.34
C ILE A 57 16.20 14.04 -24.94
N ARG A 58 15.48 13.20 -24.17
CA ARG A 58 14.25 12.55 -24.66
C ARG A 58 13.16 13.58 -24.95
N SER A 59 13.05 14.62 -24.13
CA SER A 59 12.09 15.71 -24.39
C SER A 59 12.48 16.55 -25.61
N GLN A 60 13.79 16.80 -25.80
CA GLN A 60 14.29 17.46 -27.01
C GLN A 60 14.05 16.62 -28.26
N LEU A 61 14.11 15.29 -28.14
CA LEU A 61 13.73 14.38 -29.21
C LEU A 61 12.24 14.58 -29.56
N ALA A 62 11.31 14.57 -28.59
CA ALA A 62 9.88 14.82 -28.88
C ALA A 62 9.63 16.15 -29.61
N LYS A 63 10.46 17.17 -29.35
CA LYS A 63 10.44 18.46 -30.07
C LYS A 63 10.99 18.36 -31.49
N ALA A 64 12.15 17.74 -31.67
CA ALA A 64 12.93 17.78 -32.91
C ALA A 64 12.78 16.55 -33.83
N TRP A 65 12.12 15.49 -33.40
CA TRP A 65 12.12 14.20 -34.10
C TRP A 65 11.31 14.22 -35.39
N GLU A 66 12.00 14.31 -36.52
CA GLU A 66 11.39 14.41 -37.86
C GLU A 66 10.50 13.21 -38.23
N HIS A 67 10.78 12.01 -37.70
CA HIS A 67 10.02 10.79 -37.96
C HIS A 67 8.82 10.59 -37.02
N LEU A 68 8.48 11.58 -36.19
CA LEU A 68 7.26 11.56 -35.39
C LEU A 68 6.06 11.96 -36.26
N GLU A 69 5.72 11.11 -37.23
CA GLU A 69 4.60 11.29 -38.16
C GLU A 69 3.50 10.25 -37.88
N ALA A 70 2.31 10.74 -37.52
CA ALA A 70 1.16 9.89 -37.21
C ALA A 70 -0.17 10.63 -37.38
N SER A 71 -1.24 9.87 -37.58
CA SER A 71 -2.61 10.39 -37.55
C SER A 71 -3.23 10.37 -36.15
N LEU A 72 -2.64 9.61 -35.22
CA LEU A 72 -3.13 9.44 -33.86
C LEU A 72 -1.97 9.43 -32.87
N LEU A 73 -2.04 10.31 -31.87
CA LEU A 73 -1.04 10.45 -30.82
C LEU A 73 -1.71 10.63 -29.46
N VAL A 74 -1.07 10.12 -28.42
CA VAL A 74 -1.47 10.31 -27.02
C VAL A 74 -0.24 10.69 -26.20
N LEU A 75 -0.34 11.79 -25.47
CA LEU A 75 0.67 12.30 -24.57
C LEU A 75 0.09 12.38 -23.16
N HIS A 76 0.89 11.98 -22.18
CA HIS A 76 0.52 12.05 -20.78
C HIS A 76 1.67 12.64 -19.96
N ILE A 77 1.34 13.59 -19.09
CA ILE A 77 2.27 14.14 -18.10
C ILE A 77 1.83 13.62 -16.73
N ARG A 78 2.70 12.85 -16.09
CA ARG A 78 2.41 12.09 -14.88
C ARG A 78 2.76 12.90 -13.63
N ALA A 79 1.78 13.02 -12.74
CA ALA A 79 1.97 13.22 -11.30
C ALA A 79 1.72 11.87 -10.62
N ALA A 80 2.72 11.31 -9.95
CA ALA A 80 2.70 9.95 -9.44
C ALA A 80 1.82 9.86 -8.17
N THR A 81 0.64 9.29 -8.32
CA THR A 81 -0.26 8.92 -7.23
C THR A 81 -0.02 7.47 -6.79
N TRP A 82 0.15 6.57 -7.77
CA TRP A 82 0.40 5.14 -7.59
C TRP A 82 1.68 4.70 -8.29
N GLY A 83 2.35 3.70 -7.71
CA GLY A 83 3.56 3.08 -8.26
C GLY A 83 4.82 3.96 -8.17
N ALA A 84 5.99 3.32 -8.18
CA ALA A 84 7.26 4.03 -8.20
C ALA A 84 7.45 4.87 -9.49
N ILE A 85 8.35 5.84 -9.46
CA ILE A 85 8.73 6.62 -10.64
C ILE A 85 9.69 5.78 -11.49
N THR A 86 9.13 4.98 -12.41
CA THR A 86 9.84 4.03 -13.28
C THR A 86 9.18 3.99 -14.66
N ASP A 87 9.90 3.54 -15.68
CA ASP A 87 9.33 3.34 -17.02
C ASP A 87 8.09 2.43 -16.98
N ALA A 88 8.12 1.36 -16.17
CA ALA A 88 6.99 0.44 -15.99
C ALA A 88 5.72 1.11 -15.44
N ASN A 89 5.82 2.29 -14.82
CA ASN A 89 4.68 3.01 -14.25
C ASN A 89 4.39 4.33 -14.97
N THR A 90 5.16 4.68 -16.01
CA THR A 90 4.96 5.90 -16.78
C THR A 90 4.09 5.61 -18.00
N GLN A 91 3.02 6.38 -18.12
CA GLN A 91 2.04 6.32 -19.21
C GLN A 91 2.59 6.96 -20.50
N PRO A 92 2.08 6.62 -21.69
CA PRO A 92 1.02 5.64 -21.97
C PRO A 92 1.45 4.19 -21.73
N PHE A 93 0.48 3.33 -21.44
CA PHE A 93 0.65 1.88 -21.45
C PHE A 93 0.34 1.32 -22.84
N CYS A 94 1.07 0.26 -23.22
CA CYS A 94 0.91 -0.43 -24.50
C CYS A 94 0.73 -1.94 -24.28
N ARG A 95 -0.26 -2.54 -24.97
CA ARG A 95 -0.46 -4.00 -25.01
C ARG A 95 -1.01 -4.42 -26.38
N SER A 96 -0.58 -5.58 -26.85
CA SER A 96 -1.04 -6.11 -28.14
C SER A 96 -2.22 -7.06 -27.96
N TRP A 97 -3.30 -6.82 -28.70
CA TRP A 97 -4.46 -7.72 -28.79
C TRP A 97 -5.14 -7.55 -30.14
N GLY A 98 -5.60 -8.63 -30.76
CA GLY A 98 -6.31 -8.53 -32.04
C GLY A 98 -5.44 -8.10 -33.23
N ARG A 99 -4.13 -8.37 -33.19
CA ARG A 99 -3.12 -7.95 -34.19
C ARG A 99 -2.91 -6.43 -34.28
N ARG A 100 -3.08 -5.74 -33.16
CA ARG A 100 -2.83 -4.31 -33.01
C ARG A 100 -2.35 -3.99 -31.61
N ASP A 101 -1.63 -2.89 -31.49
CA ASP A 101 -1.21 -2.32 -30.23
C ASP A 101 -2.23 -1.32 -29.73
N TRP A 102 -2.61 -1.49 -28.47
CA TRP A 102 -3.54 -0.63 -27.77
C TRP A 102 -2.76 0.33 -26.88
N LEU A 103 -3.04 1.62 -26.98
CA LEU A 103 -2.50 2.64 -26.09
C LEU A 103 -3.54 3.06 -25.07
N PHE A 104 -3.11 3.24 -23.82
CA PHE A 104 -3.97 3.61 -22.72
C PHE A 104 -3.34 4.66 -21.82
N CYS A 105 -4.11 5.72 -21.55
CA CYS A 105 -3.81 6.75 -20.57
C CYS A 105 -5.00 6.98 -19.64
N HIS A 106 -4.68 7.36 -18.42
CA HIS A 106 -5.61 7.67 -17.35
C HIS A 106 -5.08 8.86 -16.55
N SER A 107 -5.88 9.92 -16.49
CA SER A 107 -5.68 11.04 -15.57
C SER A 107 -6.72 10.94 -14.46
N GLY A 108 -6.26 10.98 -13.22
CA GLY A 108 -7.09 10.68 -12.07
C GLY A 108 -6.41 9.66 -11.15
N SER A 109 -7.13 9.24 -10.13
CA SER A 109 -6.66 8.21 -9.22
C SER A 109 -7.87 7.49 -8.64
N LEU A 110 -7.88 6.19 -8.79
CA LEU A 110 -8.86 5.36 -8.12
C LEU A 110 -8.53 5.32 -6.62
N THR A 111 -9.58 5.34 -5.80
CA THR A 111 -9.47 5.22 -4.33
C THR A 111 -9.07 3.81 -3.91
N GLN A 112 -9.36 2.81 -4.75
CA GLN A 112 -8.98 1.42 -4.56
C GLN A 112 -8.39 0.85 -5.83
N ARG A 113 -7.53 -0.16 -5.68
CA ARG A 113 -6.97 -0.84 -6.85
C ARG A 113 -8.07 -1.68 -7.48
N PRO A 114 -8.30 -1.60 -8.80
CA PRO A 114 -9.17 -2.55 -9.47
C PRO A 114 -8.69 -3.96 -9.11
N PRO A 115 -9.58 -4.88 -8.73
CA PRO A 115 -9.18 -6.25 -8.44
C PRO A 115 -8.44 -6.81 -9.66
N ALA A 116 -7.34 -7.52 -9.41
CA ALA A 116 -6.63 -8.18 -10.49
C ALA A 116 -7.54 -9.28 -11.04
N ASP A 117 -8.06 -9.07 -12.25
CA ASP A 117 -8.81 -10.11 -12.93
C ASP A 117 -7.81 -11.18 -13.41
N ARG A 118 -8.14 -12.46 -13.28
CA ARG A 118 -7.27 -13.57 -13.74
C ARG A 118 -7.36 -13.72 -15.26
N GLY A 119 -7.09 -12.63 -15.97
CA GLY A 119 -7.28 -12.48 -17.41
C GLY A 119 -6.03 -12.74 -18.25
N LEU A 120 -6.18 -12.61 -19.56
CA LEU A 120 -5.12 -12.79 -20.56
C LEU A 120 -3.98 -11.76 -20.50
N PHE A 121 -4.17 -10.65 -19.77
CA PHE A 121 -3.23 -9.54 -19.72
C PHE A 121 -2.80 -9.26 -18.29
N GLU A 122 -1.48 -9.15 -18.09
CA GLU A 122 -0.88 -8.87 -16.80
C GLU A 122 -0.22 -7.49 -16.80
N PRO A 123 -0.38 -6.70 -15.72
CA PRO A 123 0.34 -5.44 -15.57
C PRO A 123 1.82 -5.71 -15.27
N VAL A 124 2.72 -4.92 -15.85
CA VAL A 124 4.16 -5.01 -15.56
C VAL A 124 4.53 -4.09 -14.39
N GLY A 125 3.90 -2.91 -14.35
CA GLY A 125 4.00 -1.93 -13.30
C GLY A 125 3.00 -2.14 -12.17
N SER A 126 3.03 -1.21 -11.22
CA SER A 126 2.25 -1.23 -9.99
C SER A 126 1.18 -0.14 -9.91
N THR A 127 0.91 0.54 -11.02
CA THR A 127 -0.16 1.55 -11.09
C THR A 127 -1.55 0.91 -11.07
N ASP A 128 -2.54 1.66 -10.60
CA ASP A 128 -3.96 1.41 -10.82
C ASP A 128 -4.31 1.43 -12.31
N THR A 129 -3.69 2.35 -13.03
CA THR A 129 -3.90 2.61 -14.45
C THR A 129 -3.59 1.40 -15.33
N GLU A 130 -2.43 0.76 -15.16
CA GLU A 130 -2.09 -0.42 -15.96
C GLU A 130 -2.96 -1.62 -15.61
N GLN A 131 -3.36 -1.75 -14.33
CA GLN A 131 -4.31 -2.79 -13.93
C GLN A 131 -5.67 -2.59 -14.59
N LEU A 132 -6.17 -1.35 -14.61
CA LEU A 132 -7.41 -0.99 -15.29
C LEU A 132 -7.33 -1.29 -16.79
N PHE A 133 -6.20 -0.96 -17.42
CA PHE A 133 -5.97 -1.27 -18.83
C PHE A 133 -5.97 -2.78 -19.10
N CYS A 134 -5.26 -3.57 -18.29
CA CYS A 134 -5.22 -5.03 -18.41
C CYS A 134 -6.60 -5.65 -18.19
N ASN A 135 -7.36 -5.18 -17.20
CA ASN A 135 -8.73 -5.65 -16.94
C ASN A 135 -9.68 -5.32 -18.10
N LEU A 136 -9.63 -4.09 -18.64
CA LEU A 136 -10.44 -3.69 -19.79
C LEU A 136 -10.10 -4.53 -21.03
N LEU A 137 -8.83 -4.71 -21.35
CA LEU A 137 -8.40 -5.57 -22.46
C LEU A 137 -8.79 -7.03 -22.24
N GLY A 138 -8.73 -7.53 -21.00
CA GLY A 138 -9.23 -8.86 -20.65
C GLY A 138 -10.71 -9.03 -21.03
N ARG A 139 -11.55 -8.06 -20.64
CA ARG A 139 -12.99 -8.04 -20.99
C ARG A 139 -13.24 -7.91 -22.49
N PHE A 140 -12.40 -7.17 -23.21
CA PHE A 140 -12.45 -7.07 -24.68
C PHE A 140 -12.13 -8.43 -25.30
N ALA A 141 -11.10 -9.11 -24.81
CA ALA A 141 -10.70 -10.42 -25.29
C ALA A 141 -11.76 -11.49 -25.05
N GLU A 142 -12.39 -11.50 -23.86
CA GLU A 142 -13.50 -12.40 -23.54
C GLU A 142 -14.70 -12.24 -24.48
N ARG A 143 -14.96 -11.00 -24.93
CA ARG A 143 -16.03 -10.67 -25.89
C ARG A 143 -15.60 -10.82 -27.34
N GLY A 144 -14.32 -11.14 -27.58
CA GLY A 144 -13.77 -11.28 -28.92
C GLY A 144 -13.59 -9.95 -29.66
N TRP A 145 -13.66 -8.80 -28.99
CA TRP A 145 -13.44 -7.48 -29.58
C TRP A 145 -11.96 -7.29 -29.90
N LYS A 146 -11.64 -7.11 -31.18
CA LYS A 146 -10.25 -6.98 -31.69
C LYS A 146 -9.92 -5.57 -32.18
N SER A 147 -10.88 -4.66 -32.17
CA SER A 147 -10.72 -3.24 -32.47
C SER A 147 -11.73 -2.40 -31.70
N LEU A 148 -11.46 -1.12 -31.49
CA LEU A 148 -12.40 -0.20 -30.82
C LEU A 148 -13.69 -0.03 -31.62
N ALA A 149 -13.65 -0.22 -32.94
CA ALA A 149 -14.83 -0.23 -33.81
C ALA A 149 -15.82 -1.38 -33.49
N GLU A 150 -15.36 -2.46 -32.87
CA GLU A 150 -16.17 -3.61 -32.47
C GLU A 150 -16.71 -3.49 -31.04
N VAL A 151 -16.19 -2.53 -30.26
CA VAL A 151 -16.57 -2.34 -28.86
C VAL A 151 -17.97 -1.73 -28.79
N ASP A 152 -18.82 -2.34 -27.97
CA ASP A 152 -20.10 -1.76 -27.58
C ASP A 152 -19.85 -0.56 -26.66
N LEU A 153 -19.92 0.65 -27.22
CA LEU A 153 -19.61 1.90 -26.53
C LEU A 153 -20.51 2.18 -25.31
N PRO A 154 -21.85 1.95 -25.36
CA PRO A 154 -22.69 1.93 -24.16
C PRO A 154 -22.17 1.00 -23.06
N GLN A 155 -21.82 -0.25 -23.40
CA GLN A 155 -21.32 -1.20 -22.41
C GLN A 155 -19.94 -0.80 -21.85
N LEU A 156 -19.05 -0.26 -22.70
CA LEU A 156 -17.77 0.28 -22.24
C LEU A 156 -18.00 1.46 -21.27
N ARG A 157 -18.94 2.34 -21.59
CA ARG A 157 -19.31 3.46 -20.72
C ARG A 157 -19.84 2.96 -19.39
N ASP A 158 -20.73 1.97 -19.37
CA ASP A 158 -21.23 1.38 -18.11
C ASP A 158 -20.08 0.82 -17.24
N TRP A 159 -19.05 0.22 -17.84
CA TRP A 159 -17.88 -0.24 -17.08
C TRP A 159 -17.04 0.89 -16.53
N LEU A 160 -16.87 1.96 -17.30
CA LEU A 160 -16.13 3.14 -16.87
C LEU A 160 -16.92 3.90 -15.81
N ASP A 161 -18.25 4.02 -15.92
CA ASP A 161 -19.12 4.61 -14.90
C ASP A 161 -18.96 3.88 -13.55
N VAL A 162 -18.87 2.54 -13.55
CA VAL A 162 -18.63 1.74 -12.33
C VAL A 162 -17.24 2.00 -11.77
N LEU A 163 -16.21 2.13 -12.61
CA LEU A 163 -14.85 2.42 -12.16
C LEU A 163 -14.70 3.86 -11.65
N ASP A 164 -15.44 4.79 -12.24
CA ASP A 164 -15.52 6.21 -11.89
C ASP A 164 -16.33 6.43 -10.59
N ASP A 165 -17.08 5.43 -10.11
CA ASP A 165 -17.66 5.49 -8.75
C ASP A 165 -16.56 5.36 -7.67
N ASP A 166 -15.43 4.73 -8.03
CA ASP A 166 -14.33 4.39 -7.13
C ASP A 166 -13.20 5.43 -7.14
N GLY A 167 -13.33 6.57 -7.80
CA GLY A 167 -12.35 7.66 -7.81
C GLY A 167 -12.32 8.40 -9.14
N GLY A 168 -11.47 9.41 -9.27
CA GLY A 168 -11.44 10.21 -10.49
C GLY A 168 -10.90 9.40 -11.67
N LEU A 169 -11.65 9.35 -12.77
CA LEU A 169 -11.37 8.52 -13.93
C LEU A 169 -11.53 9.31 -15.24
N THR A 170 -10.45 9.92 -15.73
CA THR A 170 -10.39 10.45 -17.11
C THR A 170 -9.52 9.55 -17.96
N VAL A 171 -10.05 9.00 -19.06
CA VAL A 171 -9.36 7.96 -19.83
C VAL A 171 -9.23 8.34 -21.30
N ALA A 172 -8.10 7.98 -21.92
CA ALA A 172 -7.95 7.90 -23.36
C ALA A 172 -7.42 6.50 -23.76
N ILE A 173 -8.16 5.82 -24.63
CA ILE A 173 -7.78 4.53 -25.19
C ILE A 173 -7.75 4.61 -26.72
N SER A 174 -6.73 4.02 -27.33
CA SER A 174 -6.62 3.92 -28.78
C SER A 174 -6.14 2.56 -29.23
N ASP A 175 -6.51 2.17 -30.44
CA ASP A 175 -6.13 0.93 -31.11
C ASP A 175 -5.38 1.19 -32.44
N GLY A 176 -4.99 2.45 -32.65
CA GLY A 176 -4.30 2.98 -33.84
C GLY A 176 -5.21 3.56 -34.91
N ARG A 177 -6.51 3.24 -34.90
CA ARG A 177 -7.49 3.78 -35.85
C ARG A 177 -8.53 4.66 -35.18
N ASP A 178 -8.98 4.22 -34.02
CA ASP A 178 -9.98 4.89 -33.21
C ASP A 178 -9.34 5.42 -31.92
N LEU A 179 -9.89 6.53 -31.44
CA LEU A 179 -9.60 7.10 -30.13
C LEU A 179 -10.92 7.19 -29.38
N VAL A 180 -11.00 6.56 -28.22
CA VAL A 180 -12.12 6.70 -27.29
C VAL A 180 -11.63 7.43 -26.05
N VAL A 181 -12.38 8.44 -25.63
CA VAL A 181 -12.13 9.19 -24.41
C VAL A 181 -13.34 9.19 -23.50
N TYR A 182 -13.10 9.13 -22.20
CA TYR A 182 -14.12 9.21 -21.16
C TYR A 182 -13.75 10.35 -20.22
N ALA A 183 -14.71 11.26 -20.00
CA ALA A 183 -14.55 12.36 -19.05
C ALA A 183 -15.08 11.92 -17.68
N ASP A 184 -14.28 12.16 -16.65
CA ASP A 184 -14.66 11.94 -15.25
C ASP A 184 -16.00 12.66 -14.95
N ARG A 185 -16.83 12.06 -14.09
CA ARG A 185 -18.08 12.68 -13.63
C ARG A 185 -17.85 13.81 -12.64
N ASP A 186 -16.71 13.83 -11.96
CA ASP A 186 -16.33 14.89 -11.02
C ASP A 186 -15.62 16.06 -11.71
N ALA A 187 -15.71 17.24 -11.07
CA ALA A 187 -15.20 18.49 -11.62
C ALA A 187 -13.66 18.56 -11.73
N ASP A 188 -12.92 17.61 -11.15
CA ASP A 188 -11.47 17.59 -11.14
C ASP A 188 -10.85 16.87 -12.37
N GLY A 189 -11.66 16.11 -13.12
CA GLY A 189 -11.24 15.37 -14.33
C GLY A 189 -11.84 15.93 -15.63
N VAL A 190 -11.91 17.26 -15.74
CA VAL A 190 -12.50 17.91 -16.93
C VAL A 190 -11.70 17.58 -18.19
N LEU A 191 -12.43 17.24 -19.27
CA LEU A 191 -11.87 17.00 -20.59
C LEU A 191 -12.50 17.94 -21.62
N HIS A 192 -11.68 18.47 -22.52
CA HIS A 192 -12.10 19.39 -23.57
C HIS A 192 -11.77 18.83 -24.94
N LEU A 193 -12.67 19.05 -25.89
CA LEU A 193 -12.55 18.69 -27.28
C LEU A 193 -12.32 19.94 -28.12
N GLY A 194 -11.16 20.01 -28.76
CA GLY A 194 -10.75 21.06 -29.69
C GLY A 194 -10.89 20.58 -31.13
N ALA A 195 -11.77 21.22 -31.90
CA ALA A 195 -11.91 20.97 -33.34
C ALA A 195 -11.03 21.94 -34.14
N ILE A 196 -10.23 21.40 -35.07
CA ILE A 196 -9.39 22.15 -36.00
C ILE A 196 -9.73 21.74 -37.44
N ALA A 197 -9.82 22.72 -38.34
CA ALA A 197 -10.18 22.50 -39.74
C ALA A 197 -9.29 23.31 -40.69
N PRO A 198 -8.90 22.75 -41.85
CA PRO A 198 -8.21 23.47 -42.90
C PRO A 198 -9.06 24.61 -43.49
N PRO A 199 -8.44 25.60 -44.15
CA PRO A 199 -6.99 25.77 -44.30
C PRO A 199 -6.38 26.53 -43.10
N TYR A 200 -5.21 26.07 -42.68
CA TYR A 200 -4.31 26.81 -41.79
C TYR A 200 -2.87 26.58 -42.24
N GLU A 201 -2.01 27.57 -42.02
CA GLU A 201 -0.57 27.52 -42.34
C GLU A 201 0.28 27.51 -41.08
N ARG A 202 -0.22 28.10 -39.98
CA ARG A 202 0.41 28.11 -38.67
C ARG A 202 -0.54 27.49 -37.64
N ALA A 203 -0.07 26.52 -36.87
CA ALA A 203 -0.92 25.74 -35.96
C ALA A 203 -0.18 25.35 -34.68
N ALA A 204 0.41 26.35 -34.03
CA ALA A 204 0.95 26.22 -32.68
C ALA A 204 -0.15 26.54 -31.66
N ILE A 205 -0.40 25.61 -30.75
CA ILE A 205 -1.30 25.77 -29.61
C ILE A 205 -0.59 25.32 -28.33
N GLY A 206 -0.88 25.96 -27.21
CA GLY A 206 -0.26 25.54 -25.95
C GLY A 206 -0.64 26.41 -24.77
N ASP A 207 0.08 26.18 -23.69
CA ASP A 207 0.05 26.93 -22.45
C ASP A 207 1.47 27.09 -21.88
N ASP A 208 1.57 27.36 -20.58
CA ASP A 208 2.85 27.53 -19.89
C ASP A 208 3.65 26.23 -19.76
N ASP A 209 2.99 25.06 -19.86
CA ASP A 209 3.57 23.76 -19.58
C ASP A 209 3.85 22.95 -20.86
N LEU A 210 3.07 23.16 -21.93
CA LEU A 210 3.20 22.44 -23.19
C LEU A 210 2.91 23.35 -24.39
N VAL A 211 3.73 23.24 -25.44
CA VAL A 211 3.39 23.74 -26.78
C VAL A 211 3.37 22.59 -27.78
N LEU A 212 2.26 22.49 -28.50
CA LEU A 212 2.05 21.61 -29.64
C LEU A 212 2.08 22.44 -30.91
N ASP A 213 3.03 22.17 -31.80
CA ASP A 213 3.07 22.78 -33.13
C ASP A 213 2.78 21.72 -34.21
N LEU A 214 1.61 21.84 -34.84
CA LEU A 214 1.16 20.94 -35.90
C LEU A 214 1.72 21.33 -37.28
N GLY A 215 2.28 22.54 -37.42
CA GLY A 215 2.79 23.11 -38.67
C GLY A 215 4.32 23.09 -38.79
N ALA A 216 5.04 22.82 -37.69
CA ALA A 216 6.49 22.91 -37.58
C ALA A 216 7.30 22.27 -38.73
N ARG A 217 6.77 21.20 -39.35
CA ARG A 217 7.49 20.38 -40.34
C ARG A 217 6.89 20.42 -41.74
N GLY A 218 6.13 21.46 -42.08
CA GLY A 218 5.67 21.72 -43.46
C GLY A 218 4.54 20.80 -43.96
N THR A 219 3.87 20.07 -43.07
CA THR A 219 2.74 19.20 -43.41
C THR A 219 1.52 20.02 -43.87
N LYS A 220 0.77 19.51 -44.86
CA LYS A 220 -0.48 20.11 -45.32
C LYS A 220 -1.49 20.13 -44.17
N SER A 221 -2.25 21.22 -43.99
CA SER A 221 -3.32 21.28 -42.98
C SER A 221 -4.32 20.13 -43.14
N ARG A 222 -4.79 19.63 -42.00
CA ARG A 222 -5.71 18.49 -41.88
C ARG A 222 -6.83 18.81 -40.94
N LYS A 223 -8.00 18.23 -41.18
CA LYS A 223 -9.06 18.21 -40.17
C LYS A 223 -8.64 17.31 -39.02
N GLY A 224 -8.86 17.78 -37.80
CA GLY A 224 -8.48 17.06 -36.59
C GLY A 224 -9.37 17.33 -35.40
N VAL A 225 -9.29 16.41 -34.45
CA VAL A 225 -9.84 16.56 -33.11
C VAL A 225 -8.69 16.39 -32.11
N ILE A 226 -8.59 17.34 -31.21
CA ILE A 226 -7.61 17.36 -30.12
C ILE A 226 -8.40 17.27 -28.83
N VAL A 227 -7.96 16.41 -27.92
CA VAL A 227 -8.57 16.21 -26.60
C VAL A 227 -7.54 16.58 -25.56
N SER A 228 -7.89 17.48 -24.64
CA SER A 228 -6.99 17.89 -23.57
C SER A 228 -7.73 18.17 -22.27
N SER A 229 -7.06 17.98 -21.13
CA SER A 229 -7.63 18.33 -19.83
C SER A 229 -7.87 19.84 -19.69
N THR A 230 -7.13 20.68 -20.42
CA THR A 230 -7.32 22.14 -20.45
C THR A 230 -7.35 22.66 -21.89
N PRO A 231 -8.20 23.66 -22.21
CA PRO A 231 -8.16 24.29 -23.52
C PRO A 231 -6.81 24.95 -23.78
N LEU A 232 -6.20 24.66 -24.93
CA LEU A 232 -4.91 25.26 -25.32
C LEU A 232 -5.13 26.51 -26.14
N ALA A 233 -4.37 27.56 -25.85
CA ALA A 233 -4.46 28.83 -26.55
C ALA A 233 -3.67 28.78 -27.86
N ALA A 234 -4.15 29.48 -28.90
CA ALA A 234 -3.39 29.67 -30.12
C ALA A 234 -2.16 30.55 -29.84
N ILE A 235 -1.01 30.14 -30.35
CA ILE A 235 0.25 30.87 -30.22
C ILE A 235 0.53 31.54 -31.56
N ASP A 236 0.46 32.87 -31.58
CA ASP A 236 0.83 33.68 -32.74
C ASP A 236 2.28 34.13 -32.61
N ASP A 237 3.14 33.61 -33.47
CA ASP A 237 4.56 33.96 -33.56
C ASP A 237 4.81 35.18 -34.48
N GLY A 238 3.76 35.79 -35.04
CA GLY A 238 3.84 36.91 -35.98
C GLY A 238 4.32 36.54 -37.38
N GLY A 239 4.43 35.25 -37.70
CA GLY A 239 4.79 34.76 -39.03
C GLY A 239 3.72 35.03 -40.10
N PRO A 240 4.10 34.95 -41.40
CA PRO A 240 3.13 35.02 -42.49
C PRO A 240 2.19 33.80 -42.49
N GLY A 241 0.95 33.99 -42.94
CA GLY A 241 0.00 32.90 -43.13
C GLY A 241 -1.13 32.80 -42.11
N ALA A 242 -2.18 32.04 -42.47
CA ALA A 242 -3.39 31.89 -41.65
C ALA A 242 -3.13 31.06 -40.38
N LEU A 243 -3.39 31.65 -39.21
CA LEU A 243 -3.34 30.97 -37.92
C LEU A 243 -4.54 30.03 -37.76
N ALA A 244 -4.28 28.81 -37.30
CA ALA A 244 -5.31 27.83 -37.04
C ALA A 244 -6.25 28.30 -35.91
N LYS A 245 -7.55 28.11 -36.14
CA LYS A 245 -8.57 28.33 -35.12
C LYS A 245 -8.98 26.97 -34.56
N VAL A 246 -8.77 26.80 -33.26
CA VAL A 246 -9.25 25.63 -32.52
C VAL A 246 -10.47 26.05 -31.71
N THR A 247 -11.61 25.40 -31.96
CA THR A 247 -12.83 25.64 -31.19
C THR A 247 -12.92 24.59 -30.09
N TRP A 248 -12.81 25.02 -28.84
CA TRP A 248 -12.86 24.14 -27.68
C TRP A 248 -14.28 24.03 -27.10
N THR A 249 -14.72 22.81 -26.87
CA THR A 249 -15.97 22.47 -26.19
C THR A 249 -15.67 21.50 -25.06
N GLN A 250 -16.17 21.77 -23.85
CA GLN A 250 -16.06 20.83 -22.74
C GLN A 250 -16.87 19.56 -23.05
N ILE A 251 -16.27 18.39 -22.83
CA ILE A 251 -16.97 17.11 -22.89
C ILE A 251 -17.82 17.01 -21.61
N PRO A 252 -19.12 16.69 -21.70
CA PRO A 252 -19.96 16.57 -20.50
C PRO A 252 -19.36 15.56 -19.51
N PRO A 253 -19.35 15.85 -18.19
CA PRO A 253 -18.87 14.90 -17.20
C PRO A 253 -19.60 13.55 -17.30
N GLY A 254 -18.87 12.44 -17.27
CA GLY A 254 -19.40 11.09 -17.47
C GLY A 254 -19.75 10.72 -18.92
N ALA A 255 -19.45 11.59 -19.90
CA ALA A 255 -19.65 11.28 -21.30
C ALA A 255 -18.47 10.49 -21.88
N LEU A 256 -18.80 9.57 -22.78
CA LEU A 256 -17.84 8.81 -23.59
C LEU A 256 -17.91 9.29 -25.04
N VAL A 257 -16.76 9.66 -25.61
CA VAL A 257 -16.66 10.18 -26.99
C VAL A 257 -15.72 9.29 -27.80
N ALA A 258 -16.19 8.81 -28.95
CA ALA A 258 -15.39 8.08 -29.92
C ALA A 258 -15.03 8.99 -31.10
N ILE A 259 -13.75 8.97 -31.48
CA ILE A 259 -13.15 9.83 -32.48
C ILE A 259 -12.41 8.96 -33.50
N ARG A 260 -12.63 9.23 -34.78
CA ARG A 260 -11.97 8.56 -35.90
C ARG A 260 -11.62 9.58 -36.96
N GLN A 261 -10.37 9.53 -37.45
CA GLN A 261 -9.92 10.34 -38.59
C GLN A 261 -10.30 11.83 -38.47
N GLY A 262 -10.08 12.43 -37.29
CA GLY A 262 -10.38 13.84 -37.06
C GLY A 262 -11.86 14.22 -37.01
N ALA A 263 -12.75 13.26 -36.71
CA ALA A 263 -14.16 13.52 -36.46
C ALA A 263 -14.68 12.71 -35.26
N VAL A 264 -15.59 13.31 -34.48
CA VAL A 264 -16.40 12.58 -33.50
C VAL A 264 -17.37 11.67 -34.27
N VAL A 265 -17.29 10.36 -34.03
CA VAL A 265 -18.14 9.35 -34.68
C VAL A 265 -19.27 8.86 -33.79
N ALA A 266 -19.11 8.96 -32.46
CA ALA A 266 -20.16 8.69 -31.49
C ALA A 266 -19.90 9.47 -30.20
N GLN A 267 -20.98 9.84 -29.51
CA GLN A 267 -20.94 10.39 -28.16
C GLN A 267 -22.08 9.76 -27.35
N HIS A 268 -21.75 9.29 -26.16
CA HIS A 268 -22.69 8.72 -25.21
C HIS A 268 -22.65 9.56 -23.94
N ASP A 269 -23.72 10.34 -23.73
CA ASP A 269 -23.87 11.22 -22.57
C ASP A 269 -24.31 10.44 -21.32
N PRO A 270 -24.09 10.98 -20.10
CA PRO A 270 -24.58 10.39 -18.86
C PRO A 270 -26.12 10.24 -18.82
N PRO A 271 -26.63 9.20 -18.15
CA PRO A 271 -28.08 9.03 -18.00
C PRO A 271 -28.69 10.19 -17.19
N THR A 272 -29.91 10.59 -17.55
CA THR A 272 -30.59 11.82 -17.09
C THR A 272 -30.98 11.83 -15.61
N ALA A 273 -30.73 10.74 -14.89
CA ALA A 273 -30.97 10.61 -13.45
C ALA A 273 -29.73 10.00 -12.77
N ILE A 274 -28.92 10.86 -12.15
CA ILE A 274 -27.86 10.40 -11.24
C ILE A 274 -28.56 10.04 -9.93
N GLY A 275 -28.95 8.76 -9.79
CA GLY A 275 -29.36 8.24 -8.49
C GLY A 275 -28.19 8.35 -7.50
N PRO A 276 -28.46 8.55 -6.19
CA PRO A 276 -27.40 8.51 -5.20
C PRO A 276 -26.70 7.15 -5.25
N ARG A 277 -25.35 7.16 -5.17
CA ARG A 277 -24.44 6.01 -5.15
C ARG A 277 -25.14 4.73 -4.67
N ALA A 278 -25.47 3.83 -5.60
CA ALA A 278 -25.96 2.51 -5.26
C ALA A 278 -24.75 1.65 -4.90
N SER A 279 -24.38 1.63 -3.61
CA SER A 279 -23.39 0.69 -3.09
C SER A 279 -23.92 -0.74 -3.26
N LEU A 280 -23.44 -1.42 -4.30
CA LEU A 280 -23.67 -2.82 -4.52
C LEU A 280 -22.51 -3.63 -3.92
N VAL A 281 -22.76 -4.12 -2.70
CA VAL A 281 -22.32 -5.43 -2.17
C VAL A 281 -20.97 -5.52 -1.42
N THR A 282 -21.13 -5.58 -0.09
CA THR A 282 -20.53 -6.48 0.93
C THR A 282 -19.10 -6.20 1.46
N PRO A 283 -18.89 -6.23 2.80
CA PRO A 283 -17.86 -5.42 3.45
C PRO A 283 -16.49 -6.09 3.35
N ALA A 284 -15.69 -5.61 2.39
CA ALA A 284 -14.25 -5.70 2.47
C ALA A 284 -13.74 -4.56 3.38
N ILE A 285 -12.98 -4.97 4.38
CA ILE A 285 -12.45 -4.18 5.50
C ILE A 285 -11.91 -2.83 5.04
N ALA A 286 -12.44 -1.78 5.68
CA ALA A 286 -12.11 -0.37 5.50
C ALA A 286 -10.59 -0.12 5.34
N ALA A 287 -10.17 0.21 4.11
CA ALA A 287 -8.96 0.96 3.89
C ALA A 287 -9.26 2.41 4.25
N ARG A 288 -8.79 2.81 5.43
CA ARG A 288 -8.93 4.15 5.99
C ARG A 288 -8.34 5.19 5.03
N SER A 289 -9.11 6.25 4.82
CA SER A 289 -8.68 7.59 4.42
C SER A 289 -7.21 7.88 4.75
N ARG A 290 -6.42 8.21 3.73
CA ARG A 290 -5.17 8.92 3.92
C ARG A 290 -5.48 10.41 3.95
N ALA A 291 -5.96 10.87 5.10
CA ALA A 291 -5.54 12.18 5.56
C ALA A 291 -4.01 12.14 5.59
N THR A 292 -3.34 13.10 4.97
CA THR A 292 -1.96 13.43 5.32
C THR A 292 -1.98 13.72 6.82
N ARG A 293 -1.61 12.72 7.64
CA ARG A 293 -1.40 12.95 9.05
C ARG A 293 -0.23 13.91 9.12
N ALA A 294 -0.49 15.14 9.57
CA ALA A 294 0.56 15.95 10.14
C ALA A 294 1.33 15.04 11.12
N HIS A 295 2.67 15.06 11.10
CA HIS A 295 3.48 14.36 12.09
C HIS A 295 2.84 14.52 13.47
N VAL A 296 2.24 13.45 14.02
CA VAL A 296 1.65 13.56 15.36
C VAL A 296 2.82 13.60 16.32
N ALA A 297 2.71 14.45 17.33
CA ALA A 297 3.71 14.52 18.38
C ALA A 297 3.90 13.10 18.99
N PRO A 298 5.13 12.74 19.40
CA PRO A 298 5.35 11.51 20.15
C PRO A 298 4.41 11.47 21.37
N ARG A 299 3.84 10.31 21.66
CA ARG A 299 2.94 10.13 22.81
C ARG A 299 3.69 9.68 24.04
N THR A 300 3.30 10.19 25.20
CA THR A 300 3.92 9.85 26.48
C THR A 300 2.91 9.08 27.33
N TYR A 301 3.21 7.83 27.68
CA TYR A 301 2.36 7.00 28.53
C TYR A 301 2.95 6.73 29.90
N ARG A 302 2.10 6.65 30.90
CA ARG A 302 2.39 6.03 32.19
C ARG A 302 1.82 4.62 32.21
N VAL A 303 2.68 3.64 32.36
CA VAL A 303 2.31 2.23 32.46
C VAL A 303 2.51 1.76 33.89
N ARG A 304 1.46 1.18 34.49
CA ARG A 304 1.54 0.43 35.74
C ARG A 304 1.23 -1.03 35.47
N HIS A 305 2.15 -1.91 35.82
CA HIS A 305 1.95 -3.35 35.82
C HIS A 305 2.04 -3.84 37.26
N ARG A 306 1.00 -4.49 37.75
CA ARG A 306 1.01 -5.17 39.05
C ARG A 306 0.70 -6.64 38.87
N THR A 307 1.58 -7.50 39.37
CA THR A 307 1.35 -8.94 39.47
C THR A 307 1.38 -9.35 40.93
N THR A 308 0.35 -10.05 41.39
CA THR A 308 0.23 -10.57 42.75
C THR A 308 0.08 -12.10 42.70
N TYR A 309 1.06 -12.79 43.26
CA TYR A 309 1.04 -14.24 43.48
C TYR A 309 0.53 -14.55 44.88
N ARG A 310 -0.37 -15.52 45.00
CA ARG A 310 -0.88 -16.04 46.28
C ARG A 310 -0.74 -17.56 46.32
N TYR A 311 -0.14 -18.09 47.39
CA TYR A 311 0.02 -19.52 47.61
C TYR A 311 -0.67 -19.95 48.91
N ALA A 312 -1.30 -21.13 48.87
CA ALA A 312 -1.94 -21.72 50.05
C ALA A 312 -0.97 -22.13 51.16
N LYS A 313 0.29 -22.42 50.81
CA LYS A 313 1.38 -22.75 51.75
C LYS A 313 2.54 -21.80 51.52
N PRO A 314 3.32 -21.45 52.57
CA PRO A 314 4.50 -20.61 52.41
C PRO A 314 5.48 -21.18 51.38
N ILE A 315 6.00 -20.29 50.56
CA ILE A 315 7.14 -20.51 49.68
C ILE A 315 8.37 -20.11 50.49
N GLU A 316 9.26 -21.06 50.78
CA GLU A 316 10.46 -20.81 51.57
C GLU A 316 11.60 -20.27 50.72
N ARG A 317 11.72 -20.78 49.48
CA ARG A 317 12.75 -20.35 48.54
C ARG A 317 12.25 -20.30 47.11
N SER A 318 12.43 -19.16 46.46
CA SER A 318 12.05 -18.96 45.06
C SER A 318 12.99 -18.00 44.33
N THR A 319 13.13 -18.20 43.03
CA THR A 319 13.81 -17.26 42.12
C THR A 319 12.83 -16.78 41.07
N HIS A 320 12.83 -15.48 40.78
CA HIS A 320 11.98 -14.87 39.76
C HIS A 320 12.82 -14.08 38.75
N LEU A 321 12.38 -14.05 37.50
CA LEU A 321 12.90 -13.21 36.42
C LEU A 321 11.80 -12.23 36.02
N LEU A 322 12.10 -10.95 36.13
CA LEU A 322 11.19 -9.87 35.79
C LEU A 322 11.69 -9.15 34.54
N ARG A 323 10.91 -9.22 33.47
CA ARG A 323 11.09 -8.47 32.22
C ARG A 323 10.03 -7.36 32.16
N LEU A 324 10.10 -6.44 33.12
CA LEU A 324 9.11 -5.38 33.31
C LEU A 324 9.64 -3.98 32.95
N VAL A 325 10.93 -3.88 32.61
CA VAL A 325 11.56 -2.63 32.18
C VAL A 325 11.26 -2.41 30.70
N PRO A 326 10.55 -1.35 30.29
CA PRO A 326 10.30 -1.09 28.88
C PRO A 326 11.59 -0.86 28.10
N ARG A 327 11.62 -1.26 26.81
CA ARG A 327 12.80 -1.04 25.97
C ARG A 327 13.07 0.44 25.75
N HIS A 328 14.35 0.78 25.62
CA HIS A 328 14.82 2.10 25.23
C HIS A 328 15.56 1.99 23.88
N ASP A 329 15.00 2.57 22.82
CA ASP A 329 15.58 2.58 21.48
C ASP A 329 15.12 3.80 20.66
N ARG A 330 15.48 3.85 19.37
CA ARG A 330 15.16 4.97 18.47
C ARG A 330 13.67 5.29 18.32
N TYR A 331 12.77 4.37 18.68
CA TYR A 331 11.32 4.53 18.54
C TYR A 331 10.60 4.63 19.90
N GLN A 332 11.29 4.34 21.01
CA GLN A 332 10.71 4.38 22.34
C GLN A 332 11.76 4.84 23.36
N GLN A 333 11.46 5.91 24.07
CA GLN A 333 12.30 6.47 25.12
C GLN A 333 11.70 6.15 26.49
N LEU A 334 12.40 5.36 27.29
CA LEU A 334 12.09 5.20 28.72
C LEU A 334 12.54 6.46 29.46
N LEU A 335 11.59 7.18 30.09
CA LEU A 335 11.86 8.41 30.84
C LEU A 335 12.10 8.10 32.32
N GLU A 336 11.19 7.32 32.92
CA GLU A 336 11.26 6.93 34.33
C GLU A 336 10.80 5.49 34.49
N HIS A 337 11.37 4.79 35.47
CA HIS A 337 11.02 3.41 35.79
C HIS A 337 11.32 3.07 37.24
N GLU A 338 10.35 2.44 37.90
CA GLU A 338 10.48 1.93 39.26
C GLU A 338 9.83 0.54 39.35
N ILE A 339 10.45 -0.37 40.12
CA ILE A 339 9.88 -1.67 40.47
C ILE A 339 9.90 -1.82 41.98
N ALA A 340 8.72 -1.98 42.58
CA ALA A 340 8.50 -2.29 43.98
C ALA A 340 8.14 -3.76 44.15
N ILE A 341 8.68 -4.39 45.20
CA ILE A 341 8.51 -5.82 45.49
C ILE A 341 8.15 -5.95 46.96
N SER A 342 7.06 -6.65 47.28
CA SER A 342 6.54 -6.71 48.65
C SER A 342 7.35 -7.58 49.59
N VAL A 343 8.13 -8.54 49.07
CA VAL A 343 8.94 -9.47 49.85
C VAL A 343 10.41 -9.06 49.73
N PRO A 344 11.13 -8.90 50.85
CA PRO A 344 12.54 -8.58 50.81
C PRO A 344 13.34 -9.75 50.21
N GLY A 345 14.33 -9.42 49.40
CA GLY A 345 15.20 -10.39 48.76
C GLY A 345 16.38 -9.75 48.06
N GLN A 346 17.23 -10.58 47.48
CA GLN A 346 18.36 -10.12 46.68
C GLN A 346 17.91 -9.92 45.24
N SER A 347 18.28 -8.79 44.64
CA SER A 347 18.00 -8.50 43.23
C SER A 347 19.27 -8.26 42.44
N VAL A 348 19.33 -8.78 41.21
CA VAL A 348 20.41 -8.50 40.25
C VAL A 348 19.79 -8.14 38.90
N ASP A 349 20.18 -6.99 38.37
CA ASP A 349 19.76 -6.54 37.05
C ASP A 349 20.83 -6.90 36.01
N PHE A 350 20.40 -7.39 34.85
CA PHE A 350 21.27 -7.72 33.73
C PHE A 350 20.51 -7.63 32.40
N ASP A 351 21.25 -7.51 31.30
CA ASP A 351 20.69 -7.62 29.96
C ASP A 351 20.78 -9.07 29.48
N ASP A 352 19.66 -9.64 29.02
CA ASP A 352 19.66 -11.00 28.48
C ASP A 352 20.17 -11.06 27.03
N VAL A 353 20.24 -12.27 26.46
CA VAL A 353 20.73 -12.48 25.08
C VAL A 353 19.88 -11.80 24.00
N PHE A 354 18.68 -11.32 24.35
CA PHE A 354 17.78 -10.60 23.46
C PHE A 354 17.80 -9.09 23.69
N ASP A 355 18.73 -8.61 24.55
CA ASP A 355 18.86 -7.21 24.94
C ASP A 355 17.60 -6.70 25.69
N ASN A 356 16.96 -7.60 26.45
CA ASN A 356 15.94 -7.24 27.43
C ASN A 356 16.60 -6.92 28.76
N ARG A 357 16.14 -5.86 29.43
CA ARG A 357 16.51 -5.57 30.81
C ARG A 357 15.73 -6.46 31.76
N VAL A 358 16.45 -7.36 32.44
CA VAL A 358 15.88 -8.36 33.33
C VAL A 358 16.33 -8.10 34.76
N ARG A 359 15.38 -8.10 35.69
CA ARG A 359 15.65 -8.16 37.14
C ARG A 359 15.45 -9.58 37.62
N ARG A 360 16.53 -10.22 38.08
CA ARG A 360 16.44 -11.50 38.79
C ARG A 360 16.29 -11.26 40.28
N LEU A 361 15.32 -11.94 40.88
CA LEU A 361 15.02 -11.89 42.31
C LEU A 361 15.29 -13.23 42.95
N HIS A 362 15.93 -13.21 44.10
CA HIS A 362 16.10 -14.36 44.97
C HIS A 362 15.43 -14.07 46.32
N LEU A 363 14.42 -14.87 46.64
CA LEU A 363 13.64 -14.76 47.87
C LEU A 363 13.91 -16.00 48.72
N ASP A 364 14.58 -15.80 49.85
CA ASP A 364 14.85 -16.83 50.89
C ASP A 364 14.02 -16.60 52.17
N THR A 365 13.17 -15.57 52.18
CA THR A 365 12.25 -15.30 53.29
C THR A 365 10.92 -15.99 53.00
N PRO A 366 10.34 -16.79 53.91
CA PRO A 366 9.05 -17.41 53.68
C PRO A 366 7.93 -16.40 53.39
N TRP A 367 7.19 -16.61 52.31
CA TRP A 367 6.07 -15.75 51.93
C TRP A 367 4.88 -16.55 51.39
N THR A 368 3.68 -16.02 51.59
CA THR A 368 2.43 -16.56 51.00
C THR A 368 1.84 -15.64 49.93
N GLU A 369 2.23 -14.36 49.95
CA GLU A 369 1.84 -13.37 48.97
C GLU A 369 3.06 -12.57 48.47
N LEU A 370 3.24 -12.50 47.16
CA LEU A 370 4.28 -11.70 46.50
C LEU A 370 3.60 -10.73 45.53
N THR A 371 3.71 -9.44 45.79
CA THR A 371 3.30 -8.38 44.86
C THR A 371 4.52 -7.75 44.23
N ILE A 372 4.52 -7.71 42.90
CA ILE A 372 5.50 -7.03 42.06
C ILE A 372 4.76 -5.92 41.33
N GLU A 373 5.15 -4.67 41.56
CA GLU A 373 4.57 -3.51 40.90
C GLU A 373 5.66 -2.75 40.15
N ALA A 374 5.46 -2.57 38.85
CA ALA A 374 6.33 -1.80 37.98
C ALA A 374 5.58 -0.57 37.45
N ILE A 375 6.15 0.61 37.61
CA ILE A 375 5.63 1.86 37.07
C ILE A 375 6.68 2.42 36.11
N SER A 376 6.24 2.76 34.89
CA SER A 376 7.13 3.28 33.85
C SER A 376 6.49 4.46 33.14
N THR A 377 7.28 5.50 32.87
CA THR A 377 6.89 6.59 31.98
C THR A 377 7.68 6.45 30.68
N VAL A 378 6.97 6.27 29.57
CA VAL A 378 7.56 5.96 28.25
C VAL A 378 7.04 6.93 27.21
N ARG A 379 7.94 7.41 26.34
CA ARG A 379 7.58 8.19 25.16
C ARG A 379 7.75 7.33 23.91
N VAL A 380 6.71 7.22 23.08
CA VAL A 380 6.71 6.44 21.85
C VAL A 380 6.65 7.38 20.66
N ALA A 381 7.60 7.23 19.72
CA ALA A 381 7.67 8.06 18.53
C ALA A 381 6.57 7.71 17.52
N ASP A 382 5.91 8.71 16.94
CA ASP A 382 5.01 8.52 15.80
C ASP A 382 5.83 8.31 14.54
N VAL A 383 5.72 7.11 13.96
CA VAL A 383 6.39 6.74 12.73
C VAL A 383 5.33 6.18 11.80
N GLU A 384 5.30 6.69 10.57
CA GLU A 384 4.43 6.15 9.52
C GLU A 384 4.66 4.63 9.40
N PRO A 385 3.65 3.78 9.71
CA PRO A 385 3.84 2.34 9.80
C PRO A 385 4.35 1.71 8.52
N LEU A 386 4.02 2.30 7.37
CA LEU A 386 4.51 1.86 6.06
C LEU A 386 5.54 2.82 5.46
N GLY A 387 6.14 3.72 6.25
CA GLY A 387 7.13 4.70 5.79
C GLY A 387 8.41 4.06 5.23
N PHE A 388 8.58 2.74 5.44
CA PHE A 388 9.67 1.94 4.88
C PHE A 388 9.35 1.29 3.52
N ARG A 389 8.09 1.36 3.06
CA ARG A 389 7.65 0.76 1.79
C ARG A 389 8.23 1.47 0.55
N ALA A 390 8.88 2.62 0.74
CA ALA A 390 9.56 3.40 -0.29
C ALA A 390 10.95 2.89 -0.70
N LEU A 391 11.42 1.74 -0.17
CA LEU A 391 12.68 1.15 -0.62
C LEU A 391 12.56 0.60 -2.05
N LYS A 392 13.63 0.79 -2.82
CA LYS A 392 13.68 0.70 -4.29
C LYS A 392 13.52 -0.71 -4.88
N ALA A 393 13.43 -1.76 -4.05
CA ALA A 393 13.35 -3.16 -4.48
C ALA A 393 12.20 -3.90 -3.77
N ARG A 394 11.29 -4.49 -4.56
CA ARG A 394 10.32 -5.45 -4.03
C ARG A 394 11.09 -6.70 -3.61
N SER A 395 10.90 -7.11 -2.35
CA SER A 395 11.39 -8.40 -1.87
C SER A 395 10.33 -9.46 -2.15
N THR A 396 10.74 -10.57 -2.75
CA THR A 396 9.86 -11.70 -3.03
C THR A 396 10.20 -12.89 -2.14
N ILE A 397 9.21 -13.74 -1.89
CA ILE A 397 9.40 -15.05 -1.24
C ILE A 397 9.68 -16.09 -2.34
N PRO A 398 10.62 -17.04 -2.18
CA PRO A 398 11.44 -17.28 -1.01
C PRO A 398 12.56 -16.25 -0.82
N LEU A 399 12.80 -15.85 0.42
CA LEU A 399 13.92 -14.98 0.76
C LEU A 399 15.25 -15.73 0.74
N VAL A 400 16.24 -15.13 0.08
CA VAL A 400 17.62 -15.61 0.08
C VAL A 400 18.46 -14.73 1.00
N TRP A 401 18.90 -15.32 2.10
CA TRP A 401 19.82 -14.68 3.05
C TRP A 401 21.26 -15.09 2.75
N MET A 402 22.19 -14.14 2.85
CA MET A 402 23.61 -14.47 2.80
C MET A 402 23.95 -15.45 3.94
N PRO A 403 24.91 -16.37 3.77
CA PRO A 403 25.20 -17.40 4.79
C PRO A 403 25.45 -16.82 6.20
N TRP A 404 26.17 -15.70 6.30
CA TRP A 404 26.42 -15.02 7.56
C TRP A 404 25.14 -14.42 8.17
N GLN A 405 24.25 -13.83 7.36
CA GLN A 405 22.96 -13.31 7.83
C GLN A 405 22.10 -14.45 8.37
N ARG A 406 22.03 -15.57 7.64
CA ARG A 406 21.30 -16.76 8.07
C ARG A 406 21.84 -17.31 9.38
N GLN A 407 23.16 -17.34 9.57
CA GLN A 407 23.78 -17.76 10.82
C GLN A 407 23.42 -16.81 11.98
N THR A 408 23.54 -15.50 11.78
CA THR A 408 23.19 -14.50 12.82
C THR A 408 21.70 -14.54 13.17
N MET A 409 20.83 -14.77 12.19
CA MET A 409 19.37 -14.77 12.37
C MET A 409 18.78 -16.16 12.62
N ALA A 410 19.60 -17.22 12.71
CA ALA A 410 19.14 -18.60 12.87
C ALA A 410 18.12 -18.77 14.02
N PRO A 411 18.30 -18.17 15.21
CA PRO A 411 17.32 -18.31 16.30
C PRO A 411 15.93 -17.76 15.96
N TYR A 412 15.83 -16.85 14.99
CA TYR A 412 14.58 -16.22 14.55
C TYR A 412 14.04 -16.83 13.25
N LEU A 413 14.78 -17.73 12.61
CA LEU A 413 14.40 -18.43 11.38
C LEU A 413 13.90 -19.85 11.65
N LEU A 414 14.29 -20.46 12.77
CA LEU A 414 13.93 -21.84 13.08
C LEU A 414 12.46 -21.95 13.54
N PRO A 415 11.62 -22.77 12.87
CA PRO A 415 10.26 -23.02 13.32
C PRO A 415 10.26 -23.71 14.70
N PRO A 416 9.15 -23.65 15.44
CA PRO A 416 9.01 -24.41 16.68
C PRO A 416 9.16 -25.91 16.42
N GLU A 417 9.59 -26.64 17.44
CA GLU A 417 9.64 -28.11 17.39
C GLU A 417 8.22 -28.67 17.30
N LEU A 418 7.88 -29.19 16.13
CA LEU A 418 6.59 -29.82 15.82
C LEU A 418 6.82 -31.08 14.96
N PRO A 419 5.90 -32.04 14.96
CA PRO A 419 5.92 -33.15 14.01
C PRO A 419 6.04 -32.66 12.55
N GLU A 420 6.82 -33.36 11.73
CA GLU A 420 7.08 -32.98 10.33
C GLU A 420 5.78 -32.81 9.52
N SER A 421 4.80 -33.70 9.71
CA SER A 421 3.50 -33.59 9.04
C SER A 421 2.72 -32.32 9.40
N GLN A 422 2.86 -31.82 10.63
CA GLN A 422 2.24 -30.57 11.06
C GLN A 422 2.96 -29.35 10.46
N LEU A 423 4.29 -29.42 10.35
CA LEU A 423 5.10 -28.39 9.70
C LEU A 423 4.80 -28.31 8.20
N ASP A 424 4.61 -29.44 7.53
CA ASP A 424 4.24 -29.48 6.11
C ASP A 424 2.89 -28.80 5.87
N GLU A 425 1.86 -29.13 6.66
CA GLU A 425 0.54 -28.50 6.53
C GLU A 425 0.58 -26.99 6.82
N LEU A 426 1.30 -26.58 7.86
CA LEU A 426 1.52 -25.14 8.14
C LEU A 426 2.32 -24.46 7.03
N THR A 427 3.24 -25.16 6.37
CA THR A 427 4.01 -24.64 5.24
C THR A 427 3.12 -24.47 4.01
N GLU A 428 2.24 -25.43 3.71
CA GLU A 428 1.25 -25.31 2.64
C GLU A 428 0.30 -24.14 2.91
N TYR A 429 -0.18 -24.02 4.14
CA TYR A 429 -1.00 -22.90 4.56
C TYR A 429 -0.26 -21.57 4.40
N ALA A 430 0.99 -21.47 4.87
CA ALA A 430 1.82 -20.28 4.70
C ALA A 430 2.06 -19.94 3.21
N MET A 431 2.38 -20.94 2.38
CA MET A 431 2.58 -20.78 0.94
C MET A 431 1.31 -20.40 0.19
N SER A 432 0.13 -20.69 0.73
CA SER A 432 -1.14 -20.21 0.14
C SER A 432 -1.24 -18.69 0.17
N PHE A 433 -0.75 -18.03 1.24
CA PHE A 433 -0.64 -16.57 1.32
C PHE A 433 0.37 -16.04 0.31
N VAL A 434 1.53 -16.70 0.17
CA VAL A 434 2.54 -16.32 -0.81
C VAL A 434 1.97 -16.32 -2.23
N LYS A 435 1.32 -17.42 -2.62
CA LYS A 435 0.75 -17.58 -3.96
C LYS A 435 -0.35 -16.56 -4.26
N ARG A 436 -1.22 -16.26 -3.28
CA ARG A 436 -2.35 -15.32 -3.49
C ARG A 436 -1.94 -13.84 -3.47
N ASN A 437 -0.74 -13.53 -2.98
CA ASN A 437 -0.16 -12.18 -2.99
C ASN A 437 1.01 -12.04 -3.99
N ASP A 438 1.04 -12.88 -5.02
CA ASP A 438 2.06 -12.84 -6.09
C ASP A 438 3.51 -12.81 -5.56
N PHE A 439 3.76 -13.60 -4.51
CA PHE A 439 5.06 -13.74 -3.86
C PHE A 439 5.63 -12.44 -3.26
N ASP A 440 4.89 -11.33 -3.23
CA ASP A 440 5.34 -10.09 -2.59
C ASP A 440 5.45 -10.29 -1.07
N LEU A 441 6.62 -10.03 -0.51
CA LEU A 441 6.91 -10.25 0.91
C LEU A 441 5.95 -9.46 1.81
N LEU A 442 5.78 -8.16 1.55
CA LEU A 442 5.05 -7.30 2.48
C LEU A 442 3.56 -7.55 2.39
N ASP A 443 3.02 -7.69 1.17
CA ASP A 443 1.61 -7.99 0.97
C ASP A 443 1.25 -9.37 1.54
N THR A 444 2.13 -10.37 1.38
CA THR A 444 1.97 -11.69 2.04
C THR A 444 1.87 -11.56 3.56
N LEU A 445 2.78 -10.79 4.19
CA LEU A 445 2.80 -10.66 5.66
C LEU A 445 1.62 -9.84 6.18
N LEU A 446 1.22 -8.77 5.49
CA LEU A 446 0.03 -7.99 5.82
C LEU A 446 -1.24 -8.85 5.73
N ASP A 447 -1.29 -9.74 4.76
CA ASP A 447 -2.41 -10.63 4.53
C ASP A 447 -2.49 -11.76 5.57
N VAL A 448 -1.36 -12.36 5.97
CA VAL A 448 -1.31 -13.27 7.12
C VAL A 448 -1.84 -12.57 8.38
N ASN A 449 -1.38 -11.34 8.64
CA ASN A 449 -1.82 -10.54 9.79
C ASN A 449 -3.34 -10.30 9.78
N ALA A 450 -3.87 -9.88 8.64
CA ALA A 450 -5.29 -9.60 8.47
C ALA A 450 -6.15 -10.87 8.54
N THR A 451 -5.64 -12.01 8.05
CA THR A 451 -6.35 -13.28 8.07
C THR A 451 -6.45 -13.84 9.47
N ILE A 452 -5.37 -13.78 10.26
CA ILE A 452 -5.42 -14.21 11.66
C ILE A 452 -6.47 -13.38 12.42
N PHE A 453 -6.48 -12.05 12.24
CA PHE A 453 -7.47 -11.17 12.86
C PHE A 453 -8.93 -11.52 12.50
N LYS A 454 -9.19 -11.83 11.22
CA LYS A 454 -10.55 -12.08 10.72
C LYS A 454 -11.07 -13.48 11.05
N GLU A 455 -10.21 -14.48 10.92
CA GLU A 455 -10.64 -15.88 10.92
C GLU A 455 -10.46 -16.58 12.28
N TYR A 456 -9.66 -16.02 13.19
CA TYR A 456 -9.35 -16.65 14.47
C TYR A 456 -10.07 -15.94 15.61
N ALA A 457 -10.93 -16.67 16.31
CA ALA A 457 -11.76 -16.11 17.37
C ALA A 457 -10.95 -15.89 18.66
N TYR A 458 -10.91 -14.65 19.15
CA TYR A 458 -10.32 -14.34 20.46
C TYR A 458 -11.18 -14.93 21.58
N ARG A 459 -10.64 -15.90 22.34
CA ARG A 459 -11.35 -16.57 23.44
C ARG A 459 -10.41 -16.84 24.62
N GLN A 460 -10.58 -16.10 25.71
CA GLN A 460 -9.86 -16.37 26.96
C GLN A 460 -10.22 -17.75 27.54
N GLY A 461 -9.25 -18.39 28.20
CA GLY A 461 -9.41 -19.72 28.80
C GLY A 461 -9.53 -20.87 27.79
N SER A 462 -9.39 -20.61 26.49
CA SER A 462 -9.47 -21.65 25.45
C SER A 462 -8.14 -22.35 25.17
N THR A 463 -7.03 -21.82 25.70
CA THR A 463 -5.66 -22.26 25.43
C THR A 463 -4.79 -22.22 26.69
N THR A 464 -3.60 -22.82 26.62
CA THR A 464 -2.61 -22.83 27.70
C THR A 464 -1.28 -22.30 27.18
N VAL A 465 -0.31 -22.09 28.08
CA VAL A 465 1.07 -21.69 27.69
C VAL A 465 1.78 -22.73 26.81
N PHE A 466 1.27 -23.97 26.75
CA PHE A 466 1.81 -25.05 25.93
C PHE A 466 1.08 -25.23 24.60
N THR A 467 0.03 -24.44 24.34
CA THR A 467 -0.72 -24.53 23.09
C THR A 467 0.17 -24.24 21.90
N THR A 468 0.19 -25.16 20.94
CA THR A 468 1.08 -25.09 19.78
C THR A 468 0.48 -24.26 18.65
N PRO A 469 1.31 -23.67 17.77
CA PRO A 469 0.81 -23.01 16.56
C PRO A 469 -0.11 -23.87 15.70
N PHE A 470 0.17 -25.18 15.61
CA PHE A 470 -0.66 -26.12 14.86
C PHE A 470 -2.06 -26.28 15.48
N GLU A 471 -2.16 -26.38 16.80
CA GLU A 471 -3.46 -26.43 17.49
C GLU A 471 -4.28 -25.16 17.29
N VAL A 472 -3.63 -23.99 17.28
CA VAL A 472 -4.31 -22.70 17.01
C VAL A 472 -4.79 -22.66 15.57
N TYR A 473 -3.95 -23.08 14.62
CA TYR A 473 -4.30 -23.23 13.21
C TYR A 473 -5.51 -24.16 13.00
N ALA A 474 -5.55 -25.31 13.68
CA ALA A 474 -6.65 -26.27 13.57
C ALA A 474 -7.94 -25.78 14.24
N ASN A 475 -7.85 -25.19 15.44
CA ASN A 475 -9.02 -24.83 16.26
C ASN A 475 -9.58 -23.43 15.98
N ARG A 476 -8.83 -22.59 15.25
CA ARG A 476 -9.18 -21.21 14.86
C ARG A 476 -9.62 -20.33 16.04
N ARG A 477 -9.02 -20.54 17.20
CA ARG A 477 -9.30 -19.80 18.44
C ARG A 477 -8.06 -19.69 19.32
N GLY A 478 -7.96 -18.62 20.09
CA GLY A 478 -6.84 -18.40 21.01
C GLY A 478 -6.87 -17.00 21.64
N VAL A 479 -5.75 -16.62 22.25
CA VAL A 479 -5.49 -15.27 22.76
C VAL A 479 -4.33 -14.61 22.00
N CYS A 480 -3.95 -13.38 22.37
CA CYS A 480 -2.90 -12.62 21.68
C CYS A 480 -1.55 -13.35 21.61
N GLN A 481 -1.20 -14.11 22.65
CA GLN A 481 -0.02 -14.98 22.69
C GLN A 481 -0.06 -16.03 21.56
N ASP A 482 -1.21 -16.69 21.38
CA ASP A 482 -1.40 -17.79 20.43
C ASP A 482 -1.31 -17.29 18.99
N PHE A 483 -1.98 -16.17 18.71
CA PHE A 483 -1.96 -15.54 17.39
C PHE A 483 -0.56 -15.05 17.02
N THR A 484 0.17 -14.52 17.98
CA THR A 484 1.57 -14.12 17.80
C THR A 484 2.47 -15.31 17.50
N ASN A 485 2.35 -16.41 18.26
CA ASN A 485 3.15 -17.61 18.02
C ASN A 485 2.81 -18.29 16.69
N LEU A 486 1.53 -18.30 16.29
CA LEU A 486 1.12 -18.78 14.97
C LEU A 486 1.76 -17.94 13.86
N PHE A 487 1.67 -16.61 13.93
CA PHE A 487 2.25 -15.76 12.91
C PHE A 487 3.78 -15.90 12.85
N ILE A 488 4.46 -16.01 13.99
CA ILE A 488 5.90 -16.32 14.04
C ILE A 488 6.20 -17.63 13.32
N CYS A 489 5.42 -18.69 13.57
CA CYS A 489 5.62 -19.98 12.94
C CYS A 489 5.46 -19.88 11.42
N LEU A 490 4.38 -19.28 10.92
CA LEU A 490 4.13 -19.11 9.49
C LEU A 490 5.24 -18.29 8.82
N ALA A 491 5.64 -17.15 9.41
CA ALA A 491 6.69 -16.31 8.87
C ALA A 491 8.04 -17.05 8.76
N ARG A 492 8.39 -17.87 9.77
CA ARG A 492 9.62 -18.67 9.76
C ARG A 492 9.62 -19.76 8.71
N LEU A 493 8.48 -20.42 8.48
CA LEU A 493 8.32 -21.40 7.40
C LEU A 493 8.50 -20.76 6.01
N LEU A 494 8.19 -19.47 5.87
CA LEU A 494 8.45 -18.68 4.66
C LEU A 494 9.88 -18.12 4.57
N GLY A 495 10.76 -18.44 5.52
CA GLY A 495 12.13 -17.93 5.56
C GLY A 495 12.26 -16.47 6.03
N VAL A 496 11.22 -15.92 6.67
CA VAL A 496 11.22 -14.57 7.25
C VAL A 496 11.63 -14.66 8.73
N PRO A 497 12.71 -13.98 9.16
CA PRO A 497 13.07 -13.96 10.58
C PRO A 497 11.97 -13.28 11.41
N ALA A 498 11.50 -13.96 12.43
CA ALA A 498 10.38 -13.53 13.27
C ALA A 498 10.73 -13.65 14.76
N ARG A 499 10.32 -12.66 15.54
CA ARG A 499 10.49 -12.65 17.00
C ARG A 499 9.21 -12.22 17.72
N TYR A 500 9.01 -12.77 18.90
CA TYR A 500 7.93 -12.44 19.80
C TYR A 500 8.21 -11.13 20.50
N VAL A 501 7.18 -10.30 20.69
CA VAL A 501 7.24 -9.08 21.47
C VAL A 501 6.15 -9.11 22.53
N CYS A 502 6.54 -8.87 23.78
CA CYS A 502 5.65 -8.64 24.89
C CYS A 502 5.65 -7.17 25.27
N GLY A 503 4.48 -6.62 25.57
CA GLY A 503 4.34 -5.22 25.93
C GLY A 503 2.94 -4.84 26.38
N TYR A 504 2.59 -3.58 26.17
CA TYR A 504 1.30 -3.02 26.56
C TYR A 504 0.69 -2.24 25.39
N VAL A 505 -0.63 -2.21 25.32
CA VAL A 505 -1.37 -1.45 24.31
C VAL A 505 -2.30 -0.46 25.00
N TYR A 506 -2.25 0.79 24.55
CA TYR A 506 -3.21 1.81 24.95
C TYR A 506 -4.50 1.68 24.13
N CYS A 507 -5.63 1.43 24.79
CA CYS A 507 -6.94 1.24 24.12
C CYS A 507 -7.89 2.45 24.21
N GLY A 508 -7.38 3.63 24.59
CA GLY A 508 -8.20 4.83 24.78
C GLY A 508 -8.93 4.89 26.14
N PRO A 509 -9.67 5.96 26.43
CA PRO A 509 -10.52 6.06 27.62
C PRO A 509 -11.58 4.94 27.60
N ARG A 510 -11.85 4.29 28.74
CA ARG A 510 -12.87 3.22 28.88
C ARG A 510 -14.19 3.63 28.22
N ALA A 511 -14.45 3.13 27.00
CA ALA A 511 -15.61 3.50 26.21
C ALA A 511 -16.83 2.61 26.51
N THR A 512 -18.00 3.19 26.26
CA THR A 512 -19.34 2.71 26.64
C THR A 512 -19.93 1.67 25.68
N SER A 513 -19.21 1.26 24.63
CA SER A 513 -19.67 0.32 23.61
C SER A 513 -19.11 -1.09 23.80
N GLU A 514 -19.80 -2.09 23.26
CA GLU A 514 -19.44 -3.52 23.39
C GLU A 514 -18.12 -3.86 22.67
N ALA A 515 -17.85 -3.24 21.52
CA ALA A 515 -16.56 -3.32 20.83
C ALA A 515 -15.41 -2.65 21.63
N ALA A 516 -15.70 -1.57 22.36
CA ALA A 516 -14.75 -0.95 23.25
C ALA A 516 -14.49 -1.78 24.51
N ARG A 517 -15.47 -2.55 25.00
CA ARG A 517 -15.29 -3.52 26.09
C ARG A 517 -14.38 -4.68 25.70
N ALA A 518 -14.51 -5.21 24.48
CA ALA A 518 -13.60 -6.26 23.98
C ALA A 518 -12.14 -5.76 23.89
N ASN A 519 -11.93 -4.50 23.48
CA ASN A 519 -10.62 -3.86 23.48
C ASN A 519 -10.12 -3.51 24.90
N ALA A 520 -11.02 -3.12 25.82
CA ALA A 520 -10.65 -2.82 27.21
C ALA A 520 -10.13 -4.06 27.96
N VAL A 521 -10.65 -5.26 27.66
CA VAL A 521 -10.15 -6.52 28.23
C VAL A 521 -8.70 -6.82 27.80
N GLN A 522 -8.26 -6.33 26.62
CA GLN A 522 -6.86 -6.42 26.20
C GLN A 522 -5.95 -5.44 26.95
N SER A 523 -6.48 -4.32 27.45
CA SER A 523 -5.75 -3.31 28.23
C SER A 523 -5.52 -3.72 29.69
N GLU A 524 -6.19 -4.76 30.18
CA GLU A 524 -6.12 -5.21 31.59
C GLU A 524 -4.99 -6.23 31.82
N ALA A 525 -4.27 -6.65 30.78
CA ALA A 525 -3.13 -7.59 30.84
C ALA A 525 -1.99 -7.17 29.89
N SER A 526 -0.87 -7.92 29.92
CA SER A 526 0.19 -7.73 28.92
C SER A 526 -0.28 -8.20 27.54
N HIS A 527 0.06 -7.43 26.51
CA HIS A 527 -0.23 -7.75 25.11
C HIS A 527 0.97 -8.38 24.42
N ALA A 528 0.69 -9.09 23.33
CA ALA A 528 1.68 -9.78 22.52
C ALA A 528 1.47 -9.52 21.03
N TRP A 529 2.58 -9.34 20.32
CA TRP A 529 2.60 -9.19 18.87
C TRP A 529 3.93 -9.68 18.29
N VAL A 530 3.99 -9.77 16.96
CA VAL A 530 5.20 -10.25 16.27
C VAL A 530 6.01 -9.10 15.71
N GLN A 531 7.33 -9.23 15.73
CA GLN A 531 8.22 -8.43 14.88
C GLN A 531 8.85 -9.30 13.80
N LEU A 532 8.80 -8.83 12.56
CA LEU A 532 9.36 -9.49 11.38
C LEU A 532 10.52 -8.67 10.84
N TYR A 533 11.64 -9.31 10.54
CA TYR A 533 12.80 -8.66 9.95
C TYR A 533 12.64 -8.59 8.43
N LEU A 534 12.50 -7.37 7.93
CA LEU A 534 12.36 -7.09 6.51
C LEU A 534 13.73 -6.68 5.93
N PRO A 535 14.15 -7.22 4.77
CA PRO A 535 15.40 -6.83 4.11
C PRO A 535 15.51 -5.30 3.97
N GLU A 536 16.67 -4.74 4.29
CA GLU A 536 16.98 -3.29 4.20
C GLU A 536 16.09 -2.34 5.04
N VAL A 537 15.07 -2.87 5.73
CA VAL A 537 14.13 -2.12 6.57
C VAL A 537 14.39 -2.35 8.06
N GLY A 538 14.71 -3.60 8.42
CA GLY A 538 14.85 -4.06 9.80
C GLY A 538 13.54 -4.60 10.41
N TRP A 539 13.50 -4.68 11.75
CA TRP A 539 12.37 -5.25 12.49
C TRP A 539 11.13 -4.33 12.45
N LYS A 540 9.99 -4.88 12.01
CA LYS A 540 8.69 -4.20 11.95
C LYS A 540 7.62 -5.02 12.67
N GLY A 541 6.77 -4.32 13.43
CA GLY A 541 5.77 -4.95 14.29
C GLY A 541 4.43 -5.15 13.59
N PHE A 542 3.87 -6.34 13.73
CA PHE A 542 2.54 -6.72 13.25
C PHE A 542 1.74 -7.28 14.43
N ASP A 543 0.54 -6.77 14.63
CA ASP A 543 -0.38 -7.19 15.67
C ASP A 543 -1.52 -8.01 15.05
N PRO A 544 -1.43 -9.35 15.07
CA PRO A 544 -2.45 -10.21 14.47
C PRO A 544 -3.74 -10.26 15.29
N THR A 545 -3.69 -9.81 16.55
CA THR A 545 -4.88 -9.74 17.42
C THR A 545 -5.78 -8.58 17.02
N ASN A 546 -5.18 -7.50 16.53
CA ASN A 546 -5.88 -6.28 16.14
C ASN A 546 -5.88 -6.04 14.62
N GLY A 547 -5.17 -6.88 13.85
CA GLY A 547 -5.07 -6.78 12.39
C GLY A 547 -4.34 -5.54 11.89
N ILE A 548 -3.52 -4.90 12.74
CA ILE A 548 -2.82 -3.64 12.45
C ILE A 548 -1.30 -3.81 12.52
N LEU A 549 -0.57 -2.85 11.95
CA LEU A 549 0.85 -2.65 12.26
C LEU A 549 0.98 -1.95 13.59
N THR A 550 2.08 -2.20 14.31
CA THR A 550 2.33 -1.54 15.60
C THR A 550 2.54 -0.04 15.42
N GLN A 551 1.87 0.75 16.25
CA GLN A 551 1.86 2.21 16.18
C GLN A 551 2.25 2.83 17.53
N THR A 552 1.93 4.11 17.75
CA THR A 552 2.23 4.82 18.99
C THR A 552 1.50 4.25 20.20
N GLU A 553 0.46 3.44 20.00
CA GLU A 553 -0.29 2.78 21.08
C GLU A 553 0.46 1.57 21.67
N HIS A 554 1.52 1.06 21.04
CA HIS A 554 2.24 -0.15 21.44
C HIS A 554 3.53 0.16 22.22
N VAL A 555 3.52 -0.07 23.54
CA VAL A 555 4.70 0.05 24.41
C VAL A 555 5.44 -1.28 24.48
N ARG A 556 6.68 -1.32 23.97
CA ARG A 556 7.52 -2.53 23.93
C ARG A 556 8.24 -2.76 25.25
N VAL A 557 8.20 -3.99 25.75
CA VAL A 557 8.88 -4.36 27.01
C VAL A 557 9.97 -5.39 26.76
N ALA A 558 9.60 -6.56 26.25
CA ALA A 558 10.55 -7.65 26.05
C ALA A 558 10.39 -8.27 24.67
N VAL A 559 11.47 -8.82 24.14
CA VAL A 559 11.50 -9.58 22.89
C VAL A 559 12.15 -10.94 23.08
N GLY A 560 11.75 -11.93 22.29
CA GLY A 560 12.27 -13.29 22.41
C GLY A 560 11.94 -14.13 21.18
N ARG A 561 12.38 -15.39 21.12
CA ARG A 561 12.02 -16.26 20.00
C ARG A 561 10.57 -16.70 20.07
N ASN A 562 10.03 -16.83 21.28
CA ASN A 562 8.65 -17.21 21.56
C ASN A 562 8.23 -16.62 22.92
N TYR A 563 7.04 -17.00 23.39
CA TYR A 563 6.51 -16.57 24.68
C TYR A 563 7.49 -16.78 25.85
N LEU A 564 8.14 -17.94 25.97
CA LEU A 564 8.98 -18.31 27.12
C LEU A 564 10.20 -17.39 27.30
N ASP A 565 10.75 -16.90 26.19
CA ASP A 565 11.89 -15.99 26.19
C ASP A 565 11.49 -14.55 26.61
N ALA A 566 10.22 -14.17 26.43
CA ALA A 566 9.73 -12.80 26.58
C ALA A 566 8.65 -12.61 27.66
N THR A 567 8.31 -13.66 28.42
CA THR A 567 7.29 -13.58 29.49
C THR A 567 7.64 -12.48 30.50
N PRO A 568 6.69 -11.60 30.88
CA PRO A 568 6.91 -10.49 31.82
C PRO A 568 7.47 -10.93 33.17
N THR A 569 6.95 -12.03 33.70
CA THR A 569 7.32 -12.59 35.01
C THR A 569 7.43 -14.11 34.89
N ALA A 570 8.58 -14.66 35.24
CA ALA A 570 8.79 -16.11 35.31
C ALA A 570 9.38 -16.47 36.67
N GLY A 571 8.88 -17.53 37.30
CA GLY A 571 9.31 -17.95 38.65
C GLY A 571 9.65 -19.43 38.71
N THR A 572 10.66 -19.78 39.48
CA THR A 572 10.95 -21.15 39.92
C THR A 572 10.85 -21.22 41.43
N ILE A 573 9.99 -22.13 41.90
CA ILE A 573 9.80 -22.43 43.32
C ILE A 573 10.66 -23.65 43.65
N TYR A 574 11.51 -23.55 44.67
CA TYR A 574 12.39 -24.66 45.08
C TYR A 574 11.87 -25.43 46.29
N VAL A 575 11.25 -24.73 47.24
CA VAL A 575 10.80 -25.31 48.51
C VAL A 575 9.49 -24.67 48.95
N GLY A 576 8.54 -25.49 49.38
CA GLY A 576 7.21 -25.07 49.80
C GLY A 576 6.21 -24.99 48.64
N GLY A 577 5.11 -24.28 48.88
CA GLY A 577 4.09 -24.01 47.85
C GLY A 577 2.93 -24.99 47.80
N GLY A 578 2.03 -24.73 46.86
CA GLY A 578 0.74 -25.40 46.68
C GLY A 578 0.01 -24.76 45.49
N PRO A 579 -1.32 -24.94 45.37
CA PRO A 579 -2.10 -24.27 44.34
C PRO A 579 -1.87 -22.76 44.39
N GLU A 580 -1.63 -22.16 43.23
CA GLU A 580 -1.37 -20.73 43.09
C GLU A 580 -2.61 -20.00 42.58
N THR A 581 -2.77 -18.76 43.03
CA THR A 581 -3.70 -17.80 42.42
C THR A 581 -2.88 -16.61 41.95
N LEU A 582 -3.06 -16.26 40.68
CA LEU A 582 -2.36 -15.18 40.01
C LEU A 582 -3.36 -14.06 39.68
N GLU A 583 -3.03 -12.85 40.11
CA GLU A 583 -3.77 -11.64 39.76
C GLU A 583 -2.82 -10.69 39.02
N VAL A 584 -3.24 -10.24 37.83
CA VAL A 584 -2.48 -9.29 37.01
C VAL A 584 -3.37 -8.09 36.73
N ASP A 585 -2.85 -6.89 37.01
CA ASP A 585 -3.54 -5.62 36.86
C ASP A 585 -2.61 -4.64 36.13
N VAL A 586 -2.96 -4.37 34.87
CA VAL A 586 -2.22 -3.45 34.00
C VAL A 586 -3.04 -2.20 33.74
N ARG A 587 -2.39 -1.04 33.79
CA ARG A 587 -2.97 0.25 33.38
C ARG A 587 -2.00 1.03 32.51
N VAL A 588 -2.52 1.61 31.44
CA VAL A 588 -1.78 2.48 30.52
C VAL A 588 -2.54 3.79 30.41
N ASP A 589 -1.96 4.85 30.95
CA ASP A 589 -2.53 6.19 30.95
C ASP A 589 -1.74 7.08 29.99
N ASP A 590 -2.43 7.84 29.14
CA ASP A 590 -1.80 8.85 28.27
C ASP A 590 -1.59 10.15 29.06
N LEU A 591 -0.36 10.65 29.11
CA LEU A 591 0.03 11.85 29.87
C LEU A 591 -0.04 13.13 29.04
N GLU A 592 -0.08 13.03 27.70
CA GLU A 592 -0.10 14.16 26.76
C GLU A 592 -1.09 13.87 25.61
N PRO A 593 -2.41 13.86 25.87
CA PRO A 593 -3.45 13.42 24.92
C PRO A 593 -3.65 14.33 23.69
#